data_AF-R5EAR3-F1
#
_entry.id   AF-R5EAR3-F1
#
_cell.length_a   1.000
_cell.length_b   1.000
_cell.length_c   1.000
_cell.angle_alpha   90.00
_cell.angle_beta   90.00
_cell.angle_gamma   90.00
#
_symmetry.space_group_name_H-M   'P 1'
#
loop_
_entity.id
_entity.type
_entity.pdbx_description
1 polymer ?
#
loop_
_entity_poly.entity_id
_entity_poly.type
_entity_poly.pdbx_seq_one_letter_code
_entity_poly.pdbx_strand_id
1 'polypeptide(L)'
;MPVSVNSDLAESLRREKARNLRYKKAIHADLNLESIGNKLMEMYESASDVLYWCENDSESTQLDELIGDEEETYELRMAFSTLEGDCQQMLDDLDNEWVPEFFDDFFGGISPRGSMMLGFDSYEGDYFGLDDRYERDLAQKECVKRLMAHTKAEIIEAYAICFRVAINYMALSSRYDGLKSYIDILNGTNTGFLAAVKRIEDLYEKITADFPRWEDREEFDRLCNSMPPEVWLL
;
A
#
# COMPACT_ATOMS: atom_id res chain seq x y z
N MET A 1 -31.19 -33.38 1.24
CA MET A 1 -30.98 -34.40 0.19
C MET A 1 -29.58 -34.96 0.37
N PRO A 2 -29.34 -36.28 0.29
CA PRO A 2 -28.03 -36.84 0.51
C PRO A 2 -27.17 -36.62 -0.74
N VAL A 3 -26.06 -35.89 -0.61
CA VAL A 3 -25.03 -35.82 -1.64
C VAL A 3 -24.40 -37.22 -1.76
N SER A 4 -24.43 -37.81 -2.96
CA SER A 4 -23.92 -39.17 -3.14
C SER A 4 -22.39 -39.17 -3.07
N VAL A 5 -21.79 -40.17 -2.41
CA VAL A 5 -20.33 -40.33 -2.23
C VAL A 5 -19.52 -40.23 -3.53
N ASN A 6 -20.12 -40.58 -4.68
CA ASN A 6 -19.51 -40.42 -6.01
C ASN A 6 -19.36 -38.95 -6.44
N SER A 7 -20.23 -38.06 -5.97
CA SER A 7 -20.17 -36.61 -6.21
C SER A 7 -19.01 -35.98 -5.45
N ASP A 8 -18.84 -36.33 -4.17
CA ASP A 8 -17.79 -35.79 -3.31
C ASP A 8 -16.39 -36.23 -3.80
N LEU A 9 -16.27 -37.48 -4.23
CA LEU A 9 -15.03 -37.98 -4.84
C LEU A 9 -14.73 -37.25 -6.16
N ALA A 10 -15.73 -37.02 -7.01
CA ALA A 10 -15.54 -36.28 -8.26
C ALA A 10 -15.19 -34.81 -8.04
N GLU A 11 -15.69 -34.18 -6.97
CA GLU A 11 -15.35 -32.82 -6.58
C GLU A 11 -13.93 -32.73 -6.02
N SER A 12 -13.54 -33.63 -5.12
CA SER A 12 -12.17 -33.68 -4.59
C SER A 12 -11.12 -33.90 -5.68
N LEU A 13 -11.38 -34.78 -6.65
CA LEU A 13 -10.49 -35.00 -7.80
C LEU A 13 -10.36 -33.75 -8.68
N ARG A 14 -11.45 -32.99 -8.88
CA ARG A 14 -11.41 -31.73 -9.63
C ARG A 14 -10.54 -30.69 -8.92
N ARG A 15 -10.71 -30.56 -7.60
CA ARG A 15 -9.93 -29.65 -6.77
C ARG A 15 -8.45 -30.01 -6.74
N GLU A 16 -8.12 -31.29 -6.56
CA GLU A 16 -6.73 -31.77 -6.58
C GLU A 16 -6.07 -31.54 -7.95
N LYS A 17 -6.81 -31.80 -9.04
CA LYS A 17 -6.33 -31.53 -10.40
C LYS A 17 -6.05 -30.04 -10.62
N ALA A 18 -6.92 -29.15 -10.15
CA ALA A 18 -6.71 -27.71 -10.25
C ALA A 18 -5.46 -27.28 -9.47
N ARG A 19 -5.31 -27.76 -8.22
CA ARG A 19 -4.13 -27.51 -7.39
C ARG A 19 -2.83 -27.93 -8.08
N ASN A 20 -2.79 -29.14 -8.63
CA ASN A 20 -1.61 -29.69 -9.30
C ASN A 20 -1.28 -28.99 -10.63
N LEU A 21 -2.13 -28.09 -11.12
CA LEU A 21 -1.95 -27.35 -12.38
C LEU A 21 -1.72 -25.85 -12.18
N ARG A 22 -1.70 -25.35 -10.93
CA ARG A 22 -1.55 -23.93 -10.60
C ARG A 22 -0.33 -23.28 -11.26
N TYR A 23 0.80 -23.98 -11.28
CA TYR A 23 2.04 -23.49 -11.87
C TYR A 23 1.92 -23.13 -13.37
N LYS A 24 0.90 -23.65 -14.08
CA LYS A 24 0.74 -23.39 -15.51
C LYS A 24 0.36 -21.96 -15.83
N LYS A 25 -0.31 -21.27 -14.91
CA LYS A 25 -0.61 -19.84 -15.03
C LYS A 25 -0.11 -19.20 -13.74
N ALA A 26 1.18 -18.89 -13.76
CA ALA A 26 1.89 -18.40 -12.59
C ALA A 26 2.43 -16.99 -12.85
N ILE A 27 2.51 -16.23 -11.77
CA ILE A 27 2.90 -14.82 -11.74
C ILE A 27 3.90 -14.60 -10.60
N HIS A 28 4.72 -13.55 -10.68
CA HIS A 28 5.58 -13.16 -9.55
C HIS A 28 4.71 -12.69 -8.38
N ALA A 29 5.04 -13.02 -7.12
CA ALA A 29 4.19 -12.66 -5.98
C ALA A 29 4.02 -11.15 -5.76
N ASP A 30 5.11 -10.38 -5.82
CA ASP A 30 5.05 -8.94 -5.55
C ASP A 30 4.96 -8.07 -6.83
N LEU A 31 5.54 -8.53 -7.94
CA LEU A 31 5.66 -7.77 -9.18
C LEU A 31 4.79 -8.39 -10.28
N ASN A 32 3.48 -8.33 -10.04
CA ASN A 32 2.42 -8.73 -10.98
C ASN A 32 1.38 -7.61 -11.09
N LEU A 33 0.57 -7.67 -12.15
CA LEU A 33 -0.41 -6.61 -12.45
C LEU A 33 -1.47 -6.42 -11.37
N GLU A 34 -1.98 -7.51 -10.80
CA GLU A 34 -3.00 -7.44 -9.76
C GLU A 34 -2.46 -6.74 -8.50
N SER A 35 -1.25 -7.13 -8.06
CA SER A 35 -0.62 -6.55 -6.86
C SER A 35 -0.24 -5.10 -7.07
N ILE A 36 0.30 -4.75 -8.25
CA ILE A 36 0.61 -3.37 -8.60
C ILE A 36 -0.67 -2.53 -8.67
N GLY A 37 -1.70 -3.02 -9.38
CA GLY A 37 -2.97 -2.32 -9.51
C GLY A 37 -3.64 -2.06 -8.16
N ASN A 38 -3.71 -3.08 -7.30
CA ASN A 38 -4.25 -2.95 -5.94
C ASN A 38 -3.46 -1.93 -5.12
N LYS A 39 -2.12 -1.94 -5.21
CA LYS A 39 -1.29 -0.98 -4.48
C LYS A 39 -1.43 0.44 -5.01
N LEU A 40 -1.55 0.63 -6.33
CA LEU A 40 -1.80 1.93 -6.94
C LEU A 40 -3.14 2.51 -6.49
N MET A 41 -4.19 1.68 -6.41
CA MET A 41 -5.49 2.09 -5.88
C MET A 41 -5.40 2.48 -4.40
N GLU A 42 -4.72 1.69 -3.56
CA GLU A 42 -4.48 2.04 -2.15
C GLU A 42 -3.77 3.40 -2.01
N MET A 43 -2.76 3.63 -2.85
CA MET A 43 -1.99 4.88 -2.86
C MET A 43 -2.83 6.06 -3.33
N TYR A 44 -3.62 5.87 -4.39
CA TYR A 44 -4.58 6.85 -4.90
C TYR A 44 -5.59 7.24 -3.83
N GLU A 45 -6.27 6.26 -3.23
CA GLU A 45 -7.28 6.49 -2.19
C GLU A 45 -6.68 7.20 -0.98
N SER A 46 -5.50 6.74 -0.52
CA SER A 46 -4.77 7.40 0.58
C SER A 46 -4.43 8.85 0.27
N ALA A 47 -4.03 9.16 -0.98
CA ALA A 47 -3.71 10.52 -1.39
C ALA A 47 -4.98 11.39 -1.45
N SER A 48 -6.08 10.84 -1.98
CA SER A 48 -7.37 11.51 -2.06
C SER A 48 -7.93 11.82 -0.67
N ASP A 49 -7.78 10.91 0.30
CA ASP A 49 -8.17 11.14 1.70
C ASP A 49 -7.44 12.35 2.32
N VAL A 50 -6.14 12.49 2.06
CA VAL A 50 -5.35 13.64 2.55
C VAL A 50 -5.76 14.94 1.84
N LEU A 51 -6.05 14.88 0.53
CA LEU A 51 -6.54 16.04 -0.22
C LEU A 51 -7.92 16.48 0.27
N TYR A 52 -8.78 15.55 0.68
CA TYR A 52 -10.05 15.86 1.29
C TYR A 52 -9.89 16.61 2.63
N TRP A 53 -8.84 16.35 3.41
CA TRP A 53 -8.52 17.16 4.61
C TRP A 53 -8.23 18.63 4.28
N CYS A 54 -7.88 18.93 3.03
CA CYS A 54 -7.63 20.27 2.51
C CYS A 54 -8.88 20.94 1.92
N GLU A 55 -10.02 20.23 1.86
CA GLU A 55 -11.29 20.76 1.36
C GLU A 55 -12.17 21.16 2.54
N ASN A 56 -12.25 22.45 2.83
CA ASN A 56 -13.17 22.97 3.85
C ASN A 56 -13.68 24.37 3.49
N ASP A 57 -14.95 24.66 3.81
CA ASP A 57 -15.58 25.98 3.65
C ASP A 57 -15.22 26.96 4.81
N SER A 58 -14.36 26.54 5.74
CA SER A 58 -13.88 27.29 6.91
C SER A 58 -12.59 28.07 6.65
N GLU A 59 -12.16 28.93 7.61
CA GLU A 59 -10.93 29.73 7.49
C GLU A 59 -9.63 28.90 7.50
N SER A 60 -9.64 27.69 8.11
CA SER A 60 -8.52 26.74 8.14
C SER A 60 -8.98 25.33 7.75
N THR A 61 -8.10 24.59 7.08
CA THR A 61 -8.25 23.16 6.77
C THR A 61 -7.65 22.30 7.89
N GLN A 62 -7.98 21.01 7.92
CA GLN A 62 -7.40 20.09 8.91
C GLN A 62 -5.88 19.94 8.70
N LEU A 63 -5.39 20.08 7.47
CA LEU A 63 -3.95 20.08 7.19
C LEU A 63 -3.27 21.33 7.76
N ASP A 64 -3.91 22.50 7.65
CA ASP A 64 -3.40 23.76 8.20
C ASP A 64 -3.27 23.68 9.72
N GLU A 65 -4.24 23.07 10.39
CA GLU A 65 -4.20 22.82 11.84
C GLU A 65 -3.13 21.79 12.23
N LEU A 66 -2.88 20.81 11.36
CA LEU A 66 -1.90 19.75 11.62
C LEU A 66 -0.46 20.26 11.54
N ILE A 67 -0.19 21.13 10.58
CA ILE A 67 1.17 21.60 10.22
C ILE A 67 1.46 22.95 10.88
N GLY A 68 0.49 23.86 10.92
CA GLY A 68 0.66 25.21 11.46
C GLY A 68 1.49 26.17 10.61
N ASP A 69 1.97 25.71 9.44
CA ASP A 69 2.72 26.48 8.45
C ASP A 69 2.06 26.39 7.07
N GLU A 70 1.75 27.55 6.48
CA GLU A 70 0.99 27.67 5.23
C GLU A 70 1.81 27.20 4.01
N GLU A 71 3.12 27.44 3.99
CA GLU A 71 3.99 27.04 2.89
C GLU A 71 4.15 25.52 2.86
N GLU A 72 4.45 24.91 4.01
CA GLU A 72 4.59 23.46 4.17
C GLU A 72 3.25 22.74 3.89
N THR A 73 2.12 23.32 4.32
CA THR A 73 0.78 22.81 3.99
C THR A 73 0.52 22.81 2.49
N TYR A 74 0.87 23.91 1.80
CA TYR A 74 0.72 24.01 0.36
C TYR A 74 1.62 22.99 -0.38
N GLU A 75 2.88 22.86 0.01
CA GLU A 75 3.82 21.91 -0.58
C GLU A 75 3.33 20.47 -0.43
N LEU A 76 2.85 20.11 0.76
CA LEU A 76 2.36 18.77 1.03
C LEU A 76 1.09 18.46 0.21
N ARG A 77 0.16 19.40 0.15
CA ARG A 77 -1.03 19.28 -0.70
C ARG A 77 -0.65 19.07 -2.17
N MET A 78 0.30 19.83 -2.69
CA MET A 78 0.77 19.68 -4.07
C MET A 78 1.46 18.33 -4.31
N ALA A 79 2.21 17.83 -3.33
CA ALA A 79 2.84 16.52 -3.40
C ALA A 79 1.80 15.39 -3.46
N PHE A 80 0.75 15.44 -2.62
CA PHE A 80 -0.34 14.45 -2.65
C PHE A 80 -1.20 14.54 -3.92
N SER A 81 -1.47 15.75 -4.43
CA SER A 81 -2.19 15.92 -5.70
C SER A 81 -1.39 15.36 -6.88
N THR A 82 -0.08 15.56 -6.89
CA THR A 82 0.81 14.97 -7.90
C THR A 82 0.83 13.44 -7.78
N LEU A 83 0.90 12.91 -6.55
CA LEU A 83 0.87 11.48 -6.30
C LEU A 83 -0.45 10.84 -6.80
N GLU A 84 -1.60 11.44 -6.50
CA GLU A 84 -2.91 10.98 -6.95
C GLU A 84 -2.97 10.93 -8.49
N GLY A 85 -2.57 12.02 -9.16
CA GLY A 85 -2.52 12.10 -10.62
C GLY A 85 -1.59 11.07 -11.25
N ASP A 86 -0.40 10.87 -10.67
CA ASP A 86 0.55 9.86 -11.14
C ASP A 86 0.01 8.43 -10.94
N CYS A 87 -0.69 8.15 -9.83
CA CYS A 87 -1.33 6.85 -9.61
C CYS A 87 -2.41 6.58 -10.66
N GLN A 88 -3.28 7.56 -10.93
CA GLN A 88 -4.32 7.43 -11.96
C GLN A 88 -3.72 7.21 -13.35
N GLN A 89 -2.73 8.02 -13.74
CA GLN A 89 -2.06 7.85 -15.04
C GLN A 89 -1.40 6.48 -15.16
N MET A 90 -0.80 5.99 -14.08
CA MET A 90 -0.17 4.68 -14.09
C MET A 90 -1.18 3.53 -14.15
N LEU A 91 -2.35 3.67 -13.51
CA LEU A 91 -3.45 2.70 -13.66
C LEU A 91 -3.93 2.63 -15.11
N ASP A 92 -4.05 3.78 -15.79
CA ASP A 92 -4.39 3.83 -17.22
C ASP A 92 -3.29 3.16 -18.08
N ASP A 93 -2.02 3.36 -17.72
CA ASP A 93 -0.89 2.71 -18.39
C ASP A 93 -0.89 1.18 -18.26
N LEU A 94 -1.49 0.63 -17.19
CA LEU A 94 -1.63 -0.82 -17.01
C LEU A 94 -2.63 -1.45 -18.00
N ASP A 95 -3.57 -0.67 -18.55
CA ASP A 95 -4.54 -1.10 -19.57
C ASP A 95 -3.98 -1.03 -21.00
N ASN A 96 -2.69 -0.68 -21.16
CA ASN A 96 -2.02 -0.73 -22.46
C ASN A 96 -2.08 -2.15 -23.05
N GLU A 97 -2.33 -2.28 -24.36
CA GLU A 97 -2.52 -3.58 -25.03
C GLU A 97 -1.40 -4.62 -24.77
N TRP A 98 -0.16 -4.17 -24.55
CA TRP A 98 0.98 -5.06 -24.30
C TRP A 98 1.15 -5.43 -22.82
N VAL A 99 0.67 -4.60 -21.90
CA VAL A 99 0.95 -4.80 -20.46
C VAL A 99 0.25 -6.05 -19.92
N PRO A 100 -1.08 -6.25 -20.09
CA PRO A 100 -1.78 -7.46 -19.67
C PRO A 100 -1.26 -8.75 -20.33
N GLU A 101 -0.72 -8.66 -21.54
CA GLU A 101 -0.22 -9.83 -22.27
C GLU A 101 1.16 -10.26 -21.78
N PHE A 102 2.06 -9.31 -21.50
CA PHE A 102 3.47 -9.61 -21.28
C PHE A 102 3.94 -9.48 -19.83
N PHE A 103 3.36 -8.60 -19.01
CA PHE A 103 3.98 -8.18 -17.74
C PHE A 103 4.18 -9.33 -16.75
N ASP A 104 3.13 -10.09 -16.48
CA ASP A 104 3.16 -11.19 -15.50
C ASP A 104 4.06 -12.34 -15.95
N ASP A 105 4.01 -12.68 -17.24
CA ASP A 105 4.88 -13.69 -17.83
C ASP A 105 6.33 -13.23 -17.86
N PHE A 106 6.55 -11.94 -18.08
CA PHE A 106 7.85 -11.34 -18.11
C PHE A 106 8.54 -11.48 -16.74
N PHE A 107 7.94 -10.92 -15.69
CA PHE A 107 8.51 -10.96 -14.35
C PHE A 107 8.48 -12.37 -13.74
N GLY A 108 7.49 -13.20 -14.08
CA GLY A 108 7.51 -14.63 -13.75
C GLY A 108 8.66 -15.40 -14.42
N GLY A 109 9.00 -15.03 -15.66
CA GLY A 109 10.06 -15.66 -16.44
C GLY A 109 11.47 -15.28 -15.96
N ILE A 110 11.70 -13.99 -15.67
CA ILE A 110 13.02 -13.49 -15.22
C ILE A 110 13.23 -13.53 -13.71
N SER A 111 12.23 -14.02 -12.96
CA SER A 111 12.28 -14.16 -11.51
C SER A 111 13.60 -14.81 -11.04
N PRO A 112 14.32 -14.21 -10.07
CA PRO A 112 15.43 -14.87 -9.41
C PRO A 112 15.05 -16.25 -8.88
N ARG A 113 16.00 -17.19 -8.88
CA ARG A 113 15.77 -18.51 -8.30
C ARG A 113 15.38 -18.37 -6.83
N GLY A 114 14.23 -18.93 -6.47
CA GLY A 114 13.69 -18.88 -5.11
C GLY A 114 12.77 -17.70 -4.82
N SER A 115 12.51 -16.82 -5.80
CA SER A 115 11.42 -15.84 -5.70
C SER A 115 10.09 -16.53 -5.36
N MET A 116 9.24 -15.81 -4.64
CA MET A 116 7.88 -16.27 -4.39
C MET A 116 7.06 -16.10 -5.67
N MET A 117 6.34 -17.14 -6.05
CA MET A 117 5.44 -17.13 -7.20
C MET A 117 4.06 -17.58 -6.76
N LEU A 118 3.05 -17.04 -7.42
CA LEU A 118 1.67 -17.44 -7.24
C LEU A 118 1.23 -18.24 -8.47
N GLY A 119 0.43 -19.28 -8.29
CA GLY A 119 -0.16 -20.07 -9.36
C GLY A 119 -1.68 -20.05 -9.29
N PHE A 120 -2.32 -19.94 -10.46
CA PHE A 120 -3.78 -19.80 -10.57
C PHE A 120 -4.50 -21.13 -10.36
N ASP A 121 -5.36 -21.19 -9.36
CA ASP A 121 -6.26 -22.31 -9.14
C ASP A 121 -7.56 -22.11 -9.90
N SER A 122 -7.78 -22.87 -10.96
CA SER A 122 -9.00 -22.77 -11.77
C SER A 122 -10.28 -23.23 -11.07
N TYR A 123 -10.17 -23.98 -9.97
CA TYR A 123 -11.32 -24.43 -9.19
C TYR A 123 -11.78 -23.35 -8.21
N GLU A 124 -10.83 -22.72 -7.50
CA GLU A 124 -11.12 -21.63 -6.55
C GLU A 124 -11.28 -20.27 -7.26
N GLY A 125 -10.69 -20.11 -8.46
CA GLY A 125 -10.72 -18.87 -9.23
C GLY A 125 -9.73 -17.81 -8.74
N ASP A 126 -8.67 -18.23 -8.04
CA ASP A 126 -7.75 -17.33 -7.34
C ASP A 126 -6.29 -17.80 -7.42
N TYR A 127 -5.35 -16.91 -7.12
CA TYR A 127 -3.92 -17.18 -7.08
C TYR A 127 -3.48 -17.67 -5.69
N PHE A 128 -2.65 -18.72 -5.67
CA PHE A 128 -2.11 -19.28 -4.43
C PHE A 128 -0.59 -19.38 -4.49
N GLY A 129 0.06 -19.22 -3.35
CA GLY A 129 1.50 -19.45 -3.21
C GLY A 129 1.93 -20.82 -3.71
N LEU A 130 3.04 -20.83 -4.46
CA LEU A 130 3.75 -22.05 -4.84
C LEU A 130 4.85 -22.33 -3.81
N ASP A 131 4.53 -23.18 -2.83
CA ASP A 131 5.39 -23.40 -1.66
C ASP A 131 6.66 -24.19 -2.02
N ASP A 132 6.51 -25.21 -2.86
CA ASP A 132 7.62 -26.10 -3.20
C ASP A 132 8.51 -25.52 -4.30
N ARG A 133 9.81 -25.83 -4.21
CA ARG A 133 10.80 -25.37 -5.18
C ARG A 133 10.55 -25.94 -6.57
N TYR A 134 10.13 -27.21 -6.67
CA TYR A 134 9.87 -27.84 -7.95
C TYR A 134 8.72 -27.16 -8.70
N GLU A 135 7.65 -26.79 -7.99
CA GLU A 135 6.52 -26.07 -8.58
C GLU A 135 6.92 -24.70 -9.09
N ARG A 136 7.75 -23.96 -8.34
CA ARG A 136 8.28 -22.65 -8.77
C ARG A 136 9.20 -22.76 -9.98
N ASP A 137 10.08 -23.76 -10.01
CA ASP A 137 10.95 -24.01 -11.17
C ASP A 137 10.13 -24.39 -12.43
N LEU A 138 8.98 -25.07 -12.27
CA LEU A 138 8.05 -25.35 -13.36
C LEU A 138 7.28 -24.09 -13.79
N ALA A 139 6.80 -23.29 -12.84
CA ALA A 139 6.11 -22.04 -13.09
C ALA A 139 6.95 -21.09 -13.93
N GLN A 140 8.20 -20.86 -13.54
CA GLN A 140 9.13 -20.03 -14.30
C GLN A 140 9.32 -20.54 -15.73
N LYS A 141 9.44 -21.87 -15.92
CA LYS A 141 9.56 -22.46 -17.26
C LYS A 141 8.31 -22.24 -18.11
N GLU A 142 7.12 -22.33 -17.53
CA GLU A 142 5.88 -22.07 -18.26
C GLU A 142 5.74 -20.58 -18.63
N CYS A 143 6.16 -19.64 -17.76
CA CYS A 143 6.26 -18.21 -18.11
C CYS A 143 7.22 -17.99 -19.29
N VAL A 144 8.44 -18.53 -19.21
CA VAL A 144 9.43 -18.44 -20.31
C VAL A 144 8.90 -19.05 -21.60
N LYS A 145 8.20 -20.18 -21.51
CA LYS A 145 7.62 -20.86 -22.67
C LYS A 145 6.52 -20.02 -23.33
N ARG A 146 5.69 -19.31 -22.57
CA ARG A 146 4.69 -18.36 -23.10
C ARG A 146 5.39 -17.18 -23.79
N LEU A 147 6.40 -16.59 -23.15
CA LEU A 147 7.23 -15.55 -23.78
C LEU A 147 7.87 -16.03 -25.10
N MET A 148 8.38 -17.26 -25.14
CA MET A 148 9.00 -17.86 -26.33
C MET A 148 8.00 -18.15 -27.47
N ALA A 149 6.69 -18.02 -27.25
CA ALA A 149 5.69 -18.11 -28.31
C ALA A 149 5.62 -16.84 -29.18
N HIS A 150 6.25 -15.75 -28.73
CA HIS A 150 6.33 -14.47 -29.43
C HIS A 150 7.63 -14.31 -30.21
N THR A 151 7.65 -13.36 -31.14
CA THR A 151 8.84 -13.00 -31.89
C THR A 151 9.84 -12.22 -31.02
N LYS A 152 11.12 -12.28 -31.40
CA LYS A 152 12.17 -11.49 -30.72
C LYS A 152 11.89 -9.98 -30.74
N ALA A 153 11.22 -9.48 -31.78
CA ALA A 153 10.88 -8.06 -31.90
C ALA A 153 9.79 -7.67 -30.89
N GLU A 154 8.68 -8.42 -30.86
CA GLU A 154 7.58 -8.23 -29.89
C GLU A 154 8.10 -8.31 -28.45
N ILE A 155 8.95 -9.29 -28.16
CA ILE A 155 9.56 -9.44 -26.85
C ILE A 155 10.39 -8.20 -26.47
N ILE A 156 11.21 -7.65 -27.39
CA ILE A 156 12.01 -6.43 -27.15
C ILE A 156 11.15 -5.21 -26.87
N GLU A 157 10.04 -5.05 -27.59
CA GLU A 157 9.09 -3.96 -27.37
C GLU A 157 8.38 -4.13 -26.02
N ALA A 158 7.89 -5.34 -25.72
CA ALA A 158 7.26 -5.67 -24.46
C ALA A 158 8.20 -5.45 -23.26
N TYR A 159 9.50 -5.77 -23.40
CA TYR A 159 10.52 -5.50 -22.39
C TYR A 159 10.55 -4.02 -22.00
N ALA A 160 10.59 -3.12 -22.97
CA ALA A 160 10.68 -1.68 -22.71
C ALA A 160 9.44 -1.18 -21.94
N ILE A 161 8.26 -1.67 -22.29
CA ILE A 161 6.99 -1.29 -21.65
C ILE A 161 6.93 -1.86 -20.23
N CYS A 162 7.21 -3.16 -20.04
CA CYS A 162 7.13 -3.81 -18.74
C CYS A 162 8.15 -3.24 -17.74
N PHE A 163 9.38 -2.96 -18.18
CA PHE A 163 10.37 -2.31 -17.32
C PHE A 163 9.97 -0.88 -16.96
N ARG A 164 9.41 -0.12 -17.90
CA ARG A 164 8.92 1.23 -17.61
C ARG A 164 7.84 1.20 -16.52
N VAL A 165 6.87 0.29 -16.64
CA VAL A 165 5.83 0.10 -15.61
C VAL A 165 6.48 -0.27 -14.27
N ALA A 166 7.36 -1.25 -14.22
CA ALA A 166 7.98 -1.67 -12.97
C ALA A 166 8.84 -0.57 -12.31
N ILE A 167 9.61 0.19 -13.08
CA ILE A 167 10.45 1.29 -12.56
C ILE A 167 9.57 2.44 -12.06
N ASN A 168 8.56 2.82 -12.82
CA ASN A 168 7.63 3.88 -12.44
C ASN A 168 6.87 3.49 -11.17
N TYR A 169 6.41 2.23 -11.07
CA TYR A 169 5.80 1.69 -9.87
C TYR A 169 6.71 1.85 -8.65
N MET A 170 7.94 1.34 -8.71
CA MET A 170 8.89 1.40 -7.58
C MET A 170 9.19 2.84 -7.15
N ALA A 171 9.36 3.75 -8.11
CA ALA A 171 9.58 5.16 -7.82
C ALA A 171 8.35 5.79 -7.14
N LEU A 172 7.15 5.50 -7.64
CA LEU A 172 5.90 6.02 -7.11
C LEU A 172 5.61 5.47 -5.70
N SER A 173 5.80 4.16 -5.48
CA SER A 173 5.68 3.54 -4.16
C SER A 173 6.65 4.14 -3.15
N SER A 174 7.91 4.37 -3.56
CA SER A 174 8.88 5.03 -2.67
C SER A 174 8.49 6.47 -2.32
N ARG A 175 7.88 7.22 -3.25
CA ARG A 175 7.36 8.57 -2.95
C ARG A 175 6.20 8.51 -1.96
N TYR A 176 5.26 7.59 -2.19
CA TYR A 176 4.14 7.37 -1.28
C TYR A 176 4.58 7.00 0.13
N ASP A 177 5.49 6.05 0.28
CA ASP A 177 5.98 5.62 1.59
C ASP A 177 6.61 6.79 2.36
N GLY A 178 7.33 7.68 1.65
CA GLY A 178 7.87 8.91 2.23
C GLY A 178 6.79 9.88 2.71
N LEU A 179 5.81 10.17 1.85
CA LEU A 179 4.69 11.07 2.19
C LEU A 179 3.82 10.52 3.32
N LYS A 180 3.52 9.22 3.30
CA LYS A 180 2.77 8.53 4.35
C LYS A 180 3.50 8.58 5.68
N SER A 181 4.79 8.27 5.68
CA SER A 181 5.62 8.34 6.89
C SER A 181 5.62 9.75 7.49
N TYR A 182 5.67 10.78 6.64
CA TYR A 182 5.64 12.17 7.07
C TYR A 182 4.29 12.54 7.73
N ILE A 183 3.16 12.18 7.12
CA ILE A 183 1.82 12.38 7.71
C ILE A 183 1.66 11.60 9.03
N ASP A 184 2.14 10.36 9.10
CA ASP A 184 2.08 9.54 10.31
C ASP A 184 2.86 10.18 11.47
N ILE A 185 4.02 10.81 11.18
CA ILE A 185 4.80 11.56 12.16
C ILE A 185 4.03 12.79 12.66
N LEU A 186 3.42 13.56 11.76
CA LEU A 186 2.61 14.73 12.14
C LEU A 186 1.43 14.34 13.04
N ASN A 187 0.68 13.31 12.65
CA ASN A 187 -0.44 12.79 13.44
C ASN A 187 0.01 12.27 14.81
N GLY A 188 1.12 11.52 14.86
CA GLY A 188 1.69 11.01 16.11
C GLY A 188 2.15 12.13 17.05
N THR A 189 2.73 13.18 16.50
CA THR A 189 3.17 14.37 17.26
C THR A 189 1.95 15.09 17.85
N ASN A 190 0.92 15.32 17.05
CA ASN A 190 -0.30 15.99 17.53
C ASN A 190 -1.10 15.17 18.53
N THR A 191 -1.18 13.85 18.39
CA THR A 191 -1.77 12.99 19.44
C THR A 191 -0.96 13.03 20.75
N GLY A 192 0.37 13.12 20.66
CA GLY A 192 1.24 13.34 21.82
C GLY A 192 0.94 14.67 22.52
N PHE A 193 0.78 15.75 21.75
CA PHE A 193 0.42 17.07 22.30
C PHE A 193 -0.97 17.07 22.94
N LEU A 194 -1.99 16.50 22.28
CA LEU A 194 -3.34 16.39 22.85
C LEU A 194 -3.36 15.59 24.17
N ALA A 195 -2.58 14.51 24.25
CA ALA A 195 -2.44 13.74 25.49
C ALA A 195 -1.77 14.57 26.61
N ALA A 196 -0.77 15.38 26.28
CA ALA A 196 -0.12 16.28 27.21
C ALA A 196 -1.07 17.39 27.70
N VAL A 197 -1.83 18.02 26.79
CA VAL A 197 -2.84 19.04 27.13
C VAL A 197 -3.90 18.46 28.08
N LYS A 198 -4.46 17.30 27.76
CA LYS A 198 -5.43 16.64 28.64
C LYS A 198 -4.86 16.32 30.02
N ARG A 199 -3.58 15.93 30.09
CA ARG A 199 -2.91 15.70 31.37
C ARG A 199 -2.72 17.00 32.16
N ILE A 200 -2.42 18.12 31.47
CA ILE A 200 -2.32 19.44 32.07
C ILE A 200 -3.68 19.88 32.63
N GLU A 201 -4.77 19.66 31.91
CA GLU A 201 -6.15 19.93 32.38
C GLU A 201 -6.49 19.11 33.64
N ASP A 202 -6.24 17.80 33.60
CA ASP A 202 -6.45 16.91 34.77
C ASP A 202 -5.62 17.33 35.99
N LEU A 203 -4.39 17.79 35.77
CA LEU A 203 -3.51 18.29 36.83
C LEU A 203 -3.98 19.65 37.34
N TYR A 204 -4.48 20.53 36.47
CA TYR A 204 -5.04 21.81 36.84
C TYR A 204 -6.20 21.67 37.83
N GLU A 205 -7.12 20.73 37.60
CA GLU A 205 -8.21 20.41 38.53
C GLU A 205 -7.68 19.93 39.91
N LYS A 206 -6.59 19.16 39.93
CA LYS A 206 -5.99 18.64 41.17
C LYS A 206 -5.23 19.71 41.96
N ILE A 207 -4.51 20.58 41.28
CA ILE A 207 -3.71 21.63 41.94
C ILE A 207 -4.56 22.79 42.45
N THR A 208 -5.80 22.92 41.98
CA THR A 208 -6.79 23.92 42.42
C THR A 208 -7.67 23.42 43.57
N ALA A 209 -7.57 22.16 43.98
CA ALA A 209 -8.26 21.61 45.15
C ALA A 209 -7.69 22.16 46.48
N ASP A 210 -8.45 22.03 47.58
CA ASP A 210 -8.10 22.58 48.90
C ASP A 210 -6.76 22.07 49.47
N PHE A 211 -6.32 20.87 49.07
CA PHE A 211 -5.06 20.24 49.52
C PHE A 211 -4.33 19.55 48.36
N PRO A 212 -3.66 20.31 47.48
CA PRO A 212 -3.02 19.76 46.30
C PRO A 212 -1.71 19.05 46.68
N ARG A 213 -1.36 17.98 45.97
CA ARG A 213 -0.08 17.30 46.18
C ARG A 213 1.04 18.09 45.51
N TRP A 214 2.19 18.15 46.17
CA TRP A 214 3.40 18.77 45.61
C TRP A 214 3.81 18.13 44.28
N GLU A 215 3.71 16.80 44.19
CA GLU A 215 4.05 16.01 43.00
C GLU A 215 3.19 16.39 41.78
N ASP A 216 1.89 16.62 41.98
CA ASP A 216 0.96 17.04 40.91
C ASP A 216 1.33 18.44 40.38
N ARG A 217 1.80 19.33 41.27
CA ARG A 217 2.24 20.69 40.91
C ARG A 217 3.56 20.69 40.13
N GLU A 218 4.51 19.86 40.56
CA GLU A 218 5.78 19.70 39.86
C GLU A 218 5.59 19.09 38.46
N GLU A 219 4.69 18.11 38.33
CA GLU A 219 4.33 17.52 37.04
C GLU A 219 3.64 18.54 36.14
N PHE A 220 2.71 19.34 36.67
CA PHE A 220 2.03 20.41 35.94
C PHE A 220 3.03 21.42 35.38
N ASP A 221 3.90 21.96 36.24
CA ASP A 221 4.90 22.95 35.81
C ASP A 221 5.87 22.34 34.78
N ARG A 222 6.26 21.08 34.93
CA ARG A 222 7.14 20.39 33.99
C ARG A 222 6.49 20.25 32.61
N LEU A 223 5.23 19.79 32.57
CA LEU A 223 4.50 19.62 31.32
C LEU A 223 4.27 20.98 30.65
N CYS A 224 3.79 21.97 31.39
CA CYS A 224 3.57 23.33 30.87
C CYS A 224 4.84 23.94 30.26
N ASN A 225 6.01 23.74 30.88
CA ASN A 225 7.29 24.25 30.38
C ASN A 225 7.91 23.42 29.24
N SER A 226 7.39 22.22 28.98
CA SER A 226 7.90 21.32 27.93
C SER A 226 7.13 21.42 26.62
N MET A 227 5.96 22.05 26.63
CA MET A 227 5.13 22.23 25.45
C MET A 227 5.66 23.37 24.56
N PRO A 228 5.66 23.20 23.22
CA PRO A 228 5.96 24.29 22.30
C PRO A 228 5.01 25.48 22.50
N PRO A 229 5.48 26.73 22.32
CA PRO A 229 4.65 27.93 22.44
C PRO A 229 3.38 27.89 21.58
N GLU A 230 3.45 27.27 20.41
CA GLU A 230 2.39 27.18 19.41
C GLU A 230 1.17 26.41 19.93
N VAL A 231 1.37 25.44 20.83
CA VAL A 231 0.27 24.63 21.39
C VAL A 231 -0.66 25.45 22.30
N TRP A 232 -0.20 26.59 22.80
CA TRP A 232 -0.97 27.48 23.69
C TRP A 232 -1.80 28.54 22.95
N LEU A 233 -1.68 28.60 21.62
CA LEU A 233 -2.37 29.58 20.78
C LEU A 233 -3.69 29.06 20.19
N LEU A 234 -4.00 27.78 20.43
CA LEU A 234 -5.31 27.14 20.18
C LEU A 234 -6.37 27.64 21.17
#